data_AF-A0A1C6PUS6-F1
#
_entry.id   AF-A0A1C6PUS6-F1
#
_cell.length_a   1.000
_cell.length_b   1.000
_cell.length_c   1.000
_cell.angle_alpha   90.00
_cell.angle_beta   90.00
_cell.angle_gamma   90.00
#
_symmetry.space_group_name_H-M   'P 1'
#
loop_
_entity.id
_entity.type
_entity.pdbx_description
1 polymer ?
#
loop_
_entity_poly.entity_id
_entity_poly.type
_entity_poly.pdbx_seq_one_letter_code
_entity_poly.pdbx_strand_id
1 'polypeptide(L)'
;MSDTSPTTPDAEPFRVPDEDLDDLASTLAKTMAEVRQHGVILDRLGSEPDLVPTASAPTDGAPAAEAAAPEQADGPTSVFILALGGKAYAVELAALTDWVNHLFLPVYGREISTNRPWCTQWHEHPEAVARLHALWLAWQQFTDTEAGLSGPSTWHRDHLDQALVHLRAPDGPFAACTTSPTRPNHRVLATPAPEQTVVAA
;
A
#
# COMPACT_ATOMS: atom_id res chain seq x y z
N MET A 1 -27.40 50.05 -31.20
CA MET A 1 -28.41 49.39 -30.35
C MET A 1 -28.18 47.90 -30.47
N SER A 2 -27.87 47.10 -29.45
CA SER A 2 -27.41 47.33 -28.08
C SER A 2 -26.73 46.02 -27.71
N ASP A 3 -25.46 46.07 -27.33
CA ASP A 3 -24.74 44.90 -26.80
C ASP A 3 -25.09 44.81 -25.32
N THR A 4 -25.73 43.73 -24.88
CA THR A 4 -26.12 43.53 -23.48
C THR A 4 -25.59 42.17 -23.04
N SER A 5 -24.32 42.13 -22.65
CA SER A 5 -23.77 41.02 -21.88
C SER A 5 -24.04 41.25 -20.39
N PRO A 6 -24.52 40.26 -19.62
CA PRO A 6 -24.76 40.40 -18.20
C PRO A 6 -23.44 40.35 -17.41
N THR A 7 -23.20 41.35 -16.57
CA THR A 7 -22.14 41.37 -15.57
C THR A 7 -22.49 40.38 -14.45
N THR A 8 -21.66 39.36 -14.24
CA THR A 8 -21.71 38.46 -13.08
C THR A 8 -21.21 39.20 -11.84
N PRO A 9 -21.88 39.15 -10.67
CA PRO A 9 -21.44 39.85 -9.48
C PRO A 9 -20.21 39.17 -8.85
N ASP A 10 -19.28 40.00 -8.40
CA ASP A 10 -18.03 39.66 -7.73
C ASP A 10 -18.32 38.84 -6.44
N ALA A 11 -17.62 37.71 -6.25
CA ALA A 11 -17.82 36.83 -5.10
C ALA A 11 -17.16 37.43 -3.86
N GLU A 12 -17.94 37.69 -2.81
CA GLU A 12 -17.46 38.27 -1.56
C GLU A 12 -16.47 37.32 -0.85
N PRO A 13 -15.30 37.81 -0.37
CA PRO A 13 -14.29 36.95 0.22
C PRO A 13 -14.80 36.33 1.53
N PHE A 14 -14.69 35.00 1.62
CA PHE A 14 -15.07 34.23 2.79
C PHE A 14 -14.26 34.71 4.01
N ARG A 15 -14.94 35.33 4.97
CA ARG A 15 -14.36 35.77 6.25
C ARG A 15 -14.62 34.68 7.29
N VAL A 16 -13.57 34.04 7.76
CA VAL A 16 -13.63 33.11 8.89
C VAL A 16 -13.62 33.94 10.18
N PRO A 17 -14.55 33.72 11.11
CA PRO A 17 -14.52 34.31 12.45
C PRO A 17 -13.21 33.97 13.20
N ASP A 18 -12.65 34.93 13.95
CA ASP A 18 -11.41 34.70 14.70
C ASP A 18 -11.55 33.58 15.75
N GLU A 19 -12.75 33.37 16.29
CA GLU A 19 -13.08 32.28 17.21
C GLU A 19 -12.85 30.88 16.59
N ASP A 20 -13.22 30.69 15.32
CA ASP A 20 -13.02 29.43 14.60
C ASP A 20 -11.53 29.17 14.33
N LEU A 21 -10.73 30.23 14.13
CA LEU A 21 -9.29 30.14 13.96
C LEU A 21 -8.59 29.75 15.27
N ASP A 22 -9.03 30.29 16.40
CA ASP A 22 -8.51 29.95 17.73
C ASP A 22 -8.86 28.51 18.13
N ASP A 23 -10.06 28.02 17.79
CA ASP A 23 -10.47 26.63 17.99
C ASP A 23 -9.63 25.66 17.14
N LEU A 24 -9.35 26.04 15.88
CA LEU A 24 -8.51 25.25 14.98
C LEU A 24 -7.04 25.23 15.44
N ALA A 25 -6.53 26.37 15.89
CA ALA A 25 -5.19 26.48 16.49
C ALA A 25 -5.07 25.64 17.77
N SER A 26 -6.10 25.65 18.62
CA SER A 26 -6.18 24.84 19.83
C SER A 26 -6.22 23.34 19.51
N THR A 27 -6.99 22.97 18.47
CA THR A 27 -7.07 21.58 17.98
C THR A 27 -5.71 21.11 17.43
N LEU A 28 -5.03 21.95 16.65
CA LEU A 28 -3.68 21.66 16.13
C LEU A 28 -2.65 21.53 17.26
N ALA A 29 -2.69 22.42 18.26
CA ALA A 29 -1.78 22.35 19.39
C ALA A 29 -1.97 21.04 20.19
N LYS A 30 -3.22 20.60 20.35
CA LYS A 30 -3.57 19.34 21.02
C LYS A 30 -3.05 18.13 20.24
N THR A 31 -3.26 18.08 18.93
CA THR A 31 -2.75 16.97 18.11
C THR A 31 -1.22 16.91 18.10
N MET A 32 -0.54 18.05 18.01
CA MET A 32 0.92 18.11 18.10
C MET A 32 1.47 17.64 19.46
N ALA A 33 0.71 17.83 20.54
CA ALA A 33 1.08 17.32 21.86
C ALA A 33 0.94 15.80 21.94
N GLU A 34 -0.16 15.24 21.41
CA GLU A 34 -0.36 13.78 21.32
C GLU A 34 0.71 13.11 20.44
N VAL A 35 1.07 13.70 19.30
CA VAL A 35 2.13 13.18 18.42
C VAL A 35 3.47 13.13 19.16
N ARG A 36 3.81 14.17 19.94
CA ARG A 36 5.03 14.17 20.77
C ARG A 36 4.99 13.11 21.86
N GLN A 37 3.84 12.92 22.50
CA GLN A 37 3.66 11.87 23.51
C GLN A 37 3.87 10.47 22.92
N HIS A 38 3.36 10.21 21.71
CA HIS A 38 3.61 8.94 21.02
C HIS A 38 5.10 8.75 20.69
N GLY A 39 5.81 9.81 20.30
CA GLY A 39 7.26 9.76 20.08
C GLY A 39 8.05 9.29 21.31
N VAL A 40 7.69 9.78 22.50
CA VAL A 40 8.33 9.37 23.77
C VAL A 40 8.03 7.90 24.11
N ILE A 41 6.83 7.42 23.82
CA ILE A 41 6.46 6.01 24.03
C ILE A 41 7.26 5.09 23.11
N LEU A 42 7.43 5.48 21.84
CA LEU A 42 8.22 4.74 20.87
C LEU A 42 9.71 4.69 21.23
N ASP A 43 10.28 5.80 21.70
CA ASP A 43 11.68 5.89 22.16
C ASP A 43 11.93 4.97 23.38
N ARG A 44 10.94 4.88 24.27
CA ARG A 44 11.00 3.98 25.44
C ARG A 44 10.87 2.50 25.07
N LEU A 45 10.05 2.16 24.08
CA LEU A 45 9.92 0.79 23.57
C LEU A 45 11.14 0.34 22.76
N GLY A 46 11.86 1.28 22.13
CA GLY A 46 13.14 1.01 21.46
C GLY A 46 14.33 0.87 22.41
N SER A 47 14.16 1.26 23.67
CA SER A 47 15.19 1.21 24.71
C SER A 47 14.90 0.09 25.72
N GLU A 48 14.92 -1.18 25.29
CA GLU A 48 15.02 -2.29 26.23
C GLU A 48 16.51 -2.52 26.61
N PRO A 49 16.88 -2.54 27.90
CA PRO A 49 18.24 -2.87 28.30
C PRO A 49 18.45 -4.38 28.20
N ASP A 50 19.53 -4.78 27.52
CA ASP A 50 20.08 -6.13 27.52
C ASP A 50 20.35 -6.58 28.97
N LEU A 51 19.45 -7.39 29.53
CA LEU A 51 19.65 -8.02 30.84
C LEU A 51 20.26 -9.40 30.64
N VAL A 52 21.59 -9.44 30.62
CA VAL A 52 22.36 -10.70 30.74
C VAL A 52 22.53 -11.02 32.24
N PRO A 53 22.07 -12.18 32.74
CA PRO A 53 22.47 -12.65 34.07
C PRO A 53 23.85 -13.31 33.98
N THR A 54 24.81 -12.77 34.71
CA THR A 54 26.12 -13.37 34.95
C THR A 54 26.03 -14.54 35.93
N ALA A 55 26.58 -15.70 35.56
CA ALA A 55 27.05 -16.72 36.50
C ALA A 55 28.31 -17.40 35.93
N SER A 56 29.37 -17.46 36.74
CA SER A 56 30.73 -17.83 36.36
C SER A 56 31.04 -19.34 36.43
N ALA A 57 31.71 -19.86 35.38
CA ALA A 57 32.81 -20.86 35.30
C ALA A 57 32.65 -22.29 35.92
N PRO A 58 33.39 -23.35 35.45
CA PRO A 58 34.65 -23.32 34.70
C PRO A 58 34.78 -24.22 33.44
N THR A 59 35.87 -23.94 32.75
CA THR A 59 36.49 -24.50 31.53
C THR A 59 36.82 -26.00 31.55
N ASP A 60 36.63 -26.68 30.41
CA ASP A 60 37.66 -27.52 29.79
C ASP A 60 37.37 -27.73 28.28
N GLY A 61 38.45 -27.86 27.51
CA GLY A 61 38.53 -27.49 26.08
C GLY A 61 37.99 -28.47 25.03
N ALA A 62 37.57 -27.90 23.88
CA ALA A 62 37.86 -28.34 22.50
C ALA A 62 37.06 -27.48 21.48
N PRO A 63 37.52 -27.32 20.22
CA PRO A 63 37.20 -26.15 19.40
C PRO A 63 35.96 -26.30 18.52
N ALA A 64 35.46 -25.15 18.09
CA ALA A 64 34.72 -24.91 16.85
C ALA A 64 33.37 -25.61 16.68
N ALA A 65 32.31 -24.91 17.07
CA ALA A 65 31.22 -24.53 16.17
C ALA A 65 30.33 -23.54 16.92
N GLU A 66 30.72 -22.26 16.91
CA GLU A 66 29.71 -21.21 16.96
C GLU A 66 28.83 -21.47 15.73
N ALA A 67 27.70 -22.14 15.94
CA ALA A 67 26.54 -21.94 15.11
C ALA A 67 26.21 -20.47 15.26
N ALA A 68 26.84 -19.65 14.42
CA ALA A 68 26.38 -18.33 14.12
C ALA A 68 24.87 -18.48 13.91
N ALA A 69 24.10 -17.91 14.83
CA ALA A 69 22.74 -17.49 14.52
C ALA A 69 22.85 -16.79 13.15
N PRO A 70 21.93 -17.04 12.20
CA PRO A 70 22.02 -16.35 10.94
C PRO A 70 22.05 -14.87 11.26
N GLU A 71 23.18 -14.22 11.01
CA GLU A 71 23.27 -12.78 10.98
C GLU A 71 22.10 -12.33 10.13
N GLN A 72 21.22 -11.50 10.69
CA GLN A 72 20.21 -10.79 9.93
C GLN A 72 20.92 -9.95 8.86
N ALA A 73 21.23 -10.56 7.72
CA ALA A 73 21.52 -9.89 6.47
C ALA A 73 20.19 -9.24 6.02
N ASP A 74 20.12 -7.90 5.98
CA ASP A 74 20.62 -7.04 4.91
C ASP A 74 19.55 -6.83 3.84
N GLY A 75 18.65 -5.86 4.09
CA GLY A 75 17.67 -5.31 3.14
C GLY A 75 16.68 -6.28 2.48
N PRO A 76 15.57 -5.78 1.90
CA PRO A 76 14.78 -6.59 0.99
C PRO A 76 15.58 -6.79 -0.32
N THR A 77 15.83 -8.05 -0.68
CA THR A 77 16.49 -8.43 -1.95
C THR A 77 15.64 -8.15 -3.19
N SER A 78 14.37 -7.80 -2.98
CA SER A 78 13.42 -7.46 -4.03
C SER A 78 12.47 -6.37 -3.54
N VAL A 79 12.14 -5.44 -4.44
CA VAL A 79 11.11 -4.41 -4.20
C VAL A 79 9.69 -4.96 -4.31
N PHE A 80 9.52 -6.17 -4.87
CA PHE A 80 8.20 -6.71 -5.14
C PHE A 80 7.49 -7.18 -3.86
N ILE A 81 6.23 -6.79 -3.69
CA ILE A 81 5.50 -6.95 -2.42
C ILE A 81 5.43 -8.39 -1.90
N LEU A 82 5.41 -9.40 -2.79
CA LEU A 82 5.39 -10.81 -2.39
C LEU A 82 6.69 -11.31 -1.75
N ALA A 83 7.80 -10.59 -1.95
CA ALA A 83 9.09 -10.89 -1.33
C ALA A 83 9.28 -10.17 0.02
N LEU A 84 8.37 -9.27 0.39
CA LEU A 84 8.47 -8.49 1.62
C LEU A 84 7.88 -9.27 2.81
N GLY A 85 8.56 -9.20 3.95
CA GLY A 85 8.12 -9.80 5.21
C GLY A 85 7.61 -8.78 6.22
N GLY A 86 6.70 -9.23 7.10
CA GLY A 86 6.29 -8.54 8.33
C GLY A 86 5.95 -7.06 8.14
N LYS A 87 6.70 -6.18 8.82
CA LYS A 87 6.47 -4.72 8.81
C LYS A 87 6.67 -4.10 7.42
N ALA A 88 7.64 -4.58 6.64
CA ALA A 88 7.90 -4.04 5.31
C ALA A 88 6.72 -4.28 4.36
N TYR A 89 6.16 -5.50 4.39
CA TYR A 89 4.94 -5.82 3.65
C TYR A 89 3.76 -4.90 4.03
N ALA A 90 3.56 -4.66 5.32
CA ALA A 90 2.45 -3.82 5.79
C ALA A 90 2.58 -2.36 5.33
N VAL A 91 3.79 -1.80 5.35
CA VAL A 91 4.07 -0.45 4.84
C VAL A 91 3.82 -0.37 3.34
N GLU A 92 4.33 -1.35 2.59
CA GLU A 92 4.16 -1.39 1.13
C GLU A 92 2.69 -1.54 0.73
N LEU A 93 1.95 -2.41 1.42
CA LEU A 93 0.53 -2.62 1.17
C LEU A 93 -0.29 -1.35 1.48
N ALA A 94 0.07 -0.59 2.51
CA ALA A 94 -0.58 0.68 2.83
C ALA A 94 -0.35 1.72 1.71
N ALA A 95 0.90 1.90 1.26
CA ALA A 95 1.22 2.80 0.16
C ALA A 95 0.52 2.40 -1.16
N LEU A 96 0.49 1.10 -1.45
CA LEU A 96 -0.27 0.57 -2.59
C LEU A 96 -1.76 0.86 -2.45
N THR A 97 -2.32 0.72 -1.24
CA THR A 97 -3.73 0.99 -0.96
C THR A 97 -4.08 2.46 -1.21
N ASP A 98 -3.22 3.38 -0.78
CA ASP A 98 -3.42 4.81 -1.03
C ASP A 98 -3.38 5.11 -2.53
N TRP A 99 -2.41 4.56 -3.27
CA TRP A 99 -2.36 4.72 -4.72
C TRP A 99 -3.60 4.14 -5.42
N VAL A 100 -4.07 2.96 -4.97
CA VAL A 100 -5.28 2.33 -5.52
C VAL A 100 -6.51 3.23 -5.32
N ASN A 101 -6.69 3.76 -4.11
CA ASN A 101 -7.88 4.51 -3.73
C ASN A 101 -7.88 5.96 -4.26
N HIS A 102 -6.71 6.59 -4.33
CA HIS A 102 -6.60 8.02 -4.62
C HIS A 102 -6.14 8.34 -6.04
N LEU A 103 -5.60 7.37 -6.79
CA LEU A 103 -5.19 7.56 -8.17
C LEU A 103 -5.82 6.52 -9.09
N PHE A 104 -5.60 5.23 -8.84
CA PHE A 104 -6.00 4.19 -9.78
C PHE A 104 -7.52 4.11 -9.97
N LEU A 105 -8.29 4.00 -8.89
CA LEU A 105 -9.75 3.89 -8.98
C LEU A 105 -10.42 5.17 -9.49
N PRO A 106 -10.06 6.38 -9.02
CA PRO A 106 -10.66 7.61 -9.55
C PRO A 106 -10.42 7.82 -11.04
N VAL A 107 -9.25 7.41 -11.55
CA VAL A 107 -8.85 7.66 -12.96
C VAL A 107 -9.21 6.49 -13.88
N TYR A 108 -8.99 5.25 -13.46
CA TYR A 108 -9.09 4.05 -14.30
C TYR A 108 -10.17 3.04 -13.82
N GLY A 109 -10.80 3.28 -12.67
CA GLY A 109 -11.80 2.43 -12.05
C GLY A 109 -13.19 2.51 -12.69
N ARG A 110 -13.27 2.27 -14.01
CA ARG A 110 -14.53 2.20 -14.78
C ARG A 110 -15.60 1.38 -14.06
N GLU A 111 -16.88 1.68 -14.33
CA GLU A 111 -18.04 1.06 -13.68
C GLU A 111 -17.93 -0.46 -13.48
N ILE A 112 -18.37 -0.93 -12.31
CA ILE A 112 -18.43 -2.36 -11.97
C ILE A 112 -19.57 -3.01 -12.76
N SER A 113 -19.26 -4.12 -13.43
CA SER A 113 -20.24 -4.93 -14.15
C SER A 113 -19.84 -6.40 -14.11
N THR A 114 -20.70 -7.30 -14.57
CA THR A 114 -20.38 -8.73 -14.73
C THR A 114 -19.12 -8.97 -15.54
N ASN A 115 -18.86 -8.13 -16.55
CA ASN A 115 -17.68 -8.26 -17.41
C ASN A 115 -16.44 -7.53 -16.87
N ARG A 116 -16.59 -6.76 -15.79
CA ARG A 116 -15.52 -5.99 -15.14
C ARG A 116 -15.76 -5.96 -13.63
N PRO A 117 -15.65 -7.10 -12.93
CA PRO A 117 -15.79 -7.13 -11.49
C PRO A 117 -14.74 -6.25 -10.80
N TRP A 118 -15.01 -5.88 -9.56
CA TRP A 118 -14.06 -5.28 -8.64
C TRP A 118 -14.34 -5.77 -7.23
N CYS A 119 -13.31 -5.87 -6.40
CA CYS A 119 -13.45 -6.23 -5.00
C CYS A 119 -12.96 -5.07 -4.13
N THR A 120 -13.79 -4.57 -3.20
CA THR A 120 -13.37 -3.55 -2.23
C THR A 120 -12.34 -4.11 -1.23
N GLN A 121 -12.39 -5.42 -0.98
CA GLN A 121 -11.41 -6.17 -0.20
C GLN A 121 -10.34 -6.81 -1.11
N TRP A 122 -9.89 -6.09 -2.15
CA TRP A 122 -8.93 -6.63 -3.13
C TRP A 122 -7.62 -7.13 -2.51
N HIS A 123 -7.22 -6.58 -1.36
CA HIS A 123 -6.01 -6.99 -0.65
C HIS A 123 -6.09 -8.43 -0.10
N GLU A 124 -7.29 -8.99 0.04
CA GLU A 124 -7.49 -10.40 0.41
C GLU A 124 -7.26 -11.36 -0.78
N HIS A 125 -7.04 -10.83 -1.99
CA HIS A 125 -6.74 -11.61 -3.20
C HIS A 125 -5.24 -11.51 -3.52
N PRO A 126 -4.42 -12.54 -3.23
CA PRO A 126 -2.96 -12.45 -3.41
C PRO A 126 -2.54 -12.13 -4.84
N GLU A 127 -3.24 -12.66 -5.84
CA GLU A 127 -3.00 -12.34 -7.24
C GLU A 127 -3.31 -10.87 -7.56
N ALA A 128 -4.37 -10.31 -6.98
CA ALA A 128 -4.71 -8.91 -7.17
C ALA A 128 -3.65 -7.99 -6.56
N VAL A 129 -3.20 -8.31 -5.33
CA VAL A 129 -2.09 -7.59 -4.67
C VAL A 129 -0.85 -7.61 -5.55
N ALA A 130 -0.45 -8.78 -6.06
CA ALA A 130 0.71 -8.93 -6.93
C ALA A 130 0.60 -8.12 -8.23
N ARG A 131 -0.55 -8.18 -8.92
CA ARG A 131 -0.78 -7.46 -10.17
C ARG A 131 -0.85 -5.95 -9.98
N LEU A 132 -1.56 -5.49 -8.94
CA LEU A 132 -1.68 -4.07 -8.62
C LEU A 132 -0.33 -3.49 -8.20
N HIS A 133 0.46 -4.22 -7.41
CA HIS A 133 1.80 -3.79 -7.01
C HIS A 133 2.74 -3.69 -8.22
N ALA A 134 2.76 -4.69 -9.09
CA ALA A 134 3.54 -4.64 -10.33
C ALA A 134 3.13 -3.46 -11.24
N LEU A 135 1.83 -3.20 -11.35
CA LEU A 135 1.31 -2.06 -12.10
C LEU A 135 1.74 -0.73 -11.48
N TRP A 136 1.73 -0.62 -10.15
CA TRP A 136 2.17 0.56 -9.43
C TRP A 136 3.68 0.82 -9.57
N LEU A 137 4.51 -0.21 -9.46
CA LEU A 137 5.95 -0.09 -9.73
C LEU A 137 6.23 0.37 -11.15
N ALA A 138 5.51 -0.18 -12.14
CA ALA A 138 5.61 0.29 -13.53
C ALA A 138 5.13 1.75 -13.66
N TRP A 139 4.09 2.14 -12.94
CA TRP A 139 3.61 3.52 -12.93
C TRP A 139 4.70 4.46 -12.44
N GLN A 140 5.36 4.15 -11.32
CA GLN A 140 6.48 4.93 -10.81
C GLN A 140 7.58 5.06 -11.85
N GLN A 141 8.03 3.95 -12.43
CA GLN A 141 9.13 3.93 -13.41
C GLN A 141 8.82 4.76 -14.67
N PHE A 142 7.60 4.65 -15.21
CA PHE A 142 7.25 5.24 -16.51
C PHE A 142 6.58 6.61 -16.41
N THR A 143 6.29 7.08 -15.20
CA THR A 143 5.82 8.46 -14.95
C THR A 143 6.86 9.32 -14.25
N ASP A 144 8.01 8.75 -13.91
CA ASP A 144 9.18 9.49 -13.45
C ASP A 144 9.67 10.51 -14.49
N THR A 145 10.33 11.58 -14.02
CA THR A 145 10.86 12.64 -14.89
C THR A 145 11.91 12.13 -15.88
N GLU A 146 12.63 11.07 -15.52
CA GLU A 146 13.67 10.45 -16.36
C GLU A 146 13.09 9.47 -17.41
N ALA A 147 11.80 9.12 -17.34
CA ALA A 147 11.16 8.19 -18.27
C ALA A 147 10.95 8.78 -19.69
N GLY A 148 11.13 10.09 -19.84
CA GLY A 148 10.88 10.83 -21.07
C GLY A 148 9.40 11.04 -21.38
N LEU A 149 9.11 11.91 -22.35
CA LEU A 149 7.74 12.36 -22.65
C LEU A 149 6.79 11.23 -23.11
N SER A 150 7.33 10.12 -23.63
CA SER A 150 6.54 8.96 -24.03
C SER A 150 6.25 7.99 -22.89
N GLY A 151 6.90 8.11 -21.73
CA GLY A 151 6.78 7.20 -20.60
C GLY A 151 5.32 6.89 -20.22
N PRO A 152 4.46 7.91 -20.00
CA PRO A 152 3.07 7.68 -19.67
C PRO A 152 2.31 6.89 -20.74
N SER A 153 2.58 7.13 -22.03
CA SER A 153 1.95 6.38 -23.13
C SER A 153 2.36 4.90 -23.11
N THR A 154 3.66 4.63 -22.90
CA THR A 154 4.19 3.28 -22.74
C THR A 154 3.57 2.57 -21.55
N TRP A 155 3.42 3.26 -20.41
CA TRP A 155 2.77 2.68 -19.22
C TRP A 155 1.33 2.24 -19.49
N HIS A 156 0.54 3.08 -20.15
CA HIS A 156 -0.85 2.73 -20.49
C HIS A 156 -0.90 1.49 -21.39
N ARG A 157 -0.13 1.52 -22.48
CA ARG A 157 -0.13 0.47 -23.52
C ARG A 157 0.37 -0.87 -23.01
N ASP A 158 1.50 -0.87 -22.29
CA ASP A 158 2.23 -2.11 -21.98
C ASP A 158 1.88 -2.67 -20.59
N HIS A 159 1.37 -1.83 -19.67
CA HIS A 159 1.16 -2.24 -18.28
C HIS A 159 -0.30 -2.09 -17.84
N LEU A 160 -0.89 -0.90 -17.96
CA LEU A 160 -2.25 -0.64 -17.46
C LEU A 160 -3.31 -1.50 -18.15
N ASP A 161 -3.35 -1.45 -19.48
CA ASP A 161 -4.39 -2.13 -20.25
C ASP A 161 -4.33 -3.64 -20.04
N GLN A 162 -3.12 -4.20 -20.03
CA GLN A 162 -2.90 -5.61 -19.76
C GLN A 162 -3.30 -5.98 -18.32
N ALA A 163 -2.93 -5.17 -17.32
CA ALA A 163 -3.31 -5.41 -15.94
C ALA A 163 -4.83 -5.40 -15.76
N LEU A 164 -5.53 -4.43 -16.36
CA LEU A 164 -6.99 -4.31 -16.29
C LEU A 164 -7.72 -5.49 -16.95
N VAL A 165 -7.22 -5.95 -18.11
CA VAL A 165 -7.79 -7.10 -18.83
C VAL A 165 -7.79 -8.35 -17.95
N HIS A 166 -6.72 -8.61 -17.20
CA HIS A 166 -6.63 -9.79 -16.33
C HIS A 166 -7.31 -9.59 -14.97
N LEU A 167 -7.02 -8.47 -14.30
CA LEU A 167 -7.50 -8.19 -12.94
C LEU A 167 -9.03 -8.14 -12.88
N ARG A 168 -9.65 -7.57 -13.93
CA ARG A 168 -11.10 -7.41 -14.05
C ARG A 168 -11.69 -8.33 -15.12
N ALA A 169 -11.03 -9.44 -15.44
CA ALA A 169 -11.64 -10.46 -16.29
C ALA A 169 -12.83 -11.12 -15.55
N PRO A 170 -13.88 -11.58 -16.25
CA PRO A 170 -14.99 -12.33 -15.64
C PRO A 170 -14.55 -13.63 -14.96
N ASP A 171 -13.42 -14.20 -15.38
CA ASP A 171 -12.75 -15.38 -14.87
C ASP A 171 -11.45 -15.05 -14.08
N GLY A 172 -11.23 -13.76 -13.80
CA GLY A 172 -10.06 -13.27 -13.08
C GLY A 172 -10.17 -13.40 -11.55
N PRO A 173 -9.23 -12.79 -10.79
CA PRO A 173 -9.17 -12.91 -9.33
C PRO A 173 -10.42 -12.38 -8.61
N PHE A 174 -11.19 -11.50 -9.27
CA PHE A 174 -12.44 -10.95 -8.76
C PHE A 174 -13.71 -11.61 -9.33
N ALA A 175 -13.59 -12.72 -10.06
CA ALA A 175 -14.70 -13.42 -10.72
C ALA A 175 -15.86 -13.75 -9.77
N ALA A 176 -15.56 -14.05 -8.51
CA ALA A 176 -16.55 -14.37 -7.49
C ALA A 176 -16.87 -13.20 -6.54
N CYS A 177 -16.50 -11.97 -6.89
CA CYS A 177 -16.72 -10.78 -6.08
C CYS A 177 -17.82 -9.88 -6.67
N THR A 178 -17.75 -8.58 -6.40
CA THR A 178 -18.80 -7.62 -6.78
C THR A 178 -18.84 -7.45 -8.30
N THR A 179 -19.95 -7.87 -8.90
CA THR A 179 -20.27 -7.73 -10.34
C THR A 179 -21.37 -6.70 -10.61
N SER A 180 -21.97 -6.15 -9.55
CA SER A 180 -22.94 -5.06 -9.63
C SER A 180 -22.77 -4.13 -8.43
N PRO A 181 -22.71 -2.80 -8.61
CA PRO A 181 -22.54 -1.85 -7.51
C PRO A 181 -23.61 -1.97 -6.41
N THR A 182 -24.82 -2.42 -6.76
CA THR A 182 -25.94 -2.55 -5.82
C THR A 182 -25.96 -3.87 -5.06
N ARG A 183 -25.06 -4.81 -5.41
CA ARG A 183 -24.94 -6.12 -4.79
C ARG A 183 -23.46 -6.41 -4.49
N PRO A 184 -22.91 -5.81 -3.41
CA PRO A 184 -21.56 -6.11 -3.00
C PRO A 184 -21.43 -7.59 -2.64
N ASN A 185 -20.33 -8.20 -3.10
CA ASN A 185 -19.95 -9.56 -2.78
C ASN A 185 -18.43 -9.66 -2.70
N HIS A 186 -17.95 -10.53 -1.81
CA HIS A 186 -16.55 -10.84 -1.66
C HIS A 186 -16.40 -12.36 -1.45
N ARG A 187 -15.55 -12.99 -2.26
CA ARG A 187 -15.15 -14.38 -2.11
C ARG A 187 -13.81 -14.62 -2.80
N VAL A 188 -12.81 -15.01 -2.02
CA VAL A 188 -11.52 -15.50 -2.54
C VAL A 188 -11.71 -16.92 -3.09
N LEU A 189 -11.34 -17.13 -4.36
CA LEU A 189 -11.37 -18.45 -4.99
C LEU A 189 -10.17 -19.29 -4.51
N ALA A 190 -10.41 -20.57 -4.21
CA ALA A 190 -9.34 -21.47 -3.81
C ALA A 190 -8.41 -21.78 -4.99
N THR A 191 -7.11 -21.65 -4.79
CA THR A 191 -6.08 -22.10 -5.73
C THR A 191 -5.88 -23.61 -5.59
N PRO A 192 -5.57 -24.34 -6.68
CA PRO A 192 -5.15 -25.74 -6.58
C PRO A 192 -4.00 -25.91 -5.57
N ALA A 193 -4.06 -26.98 -4.78
CA ALA A 193 -3.02 -27.27 -3.80
C ALA A 193 -1.68 -27.59 -4.52
N PRO A 194 -0.55 -27.04 -4.06
CA PRO A 194 0.74 -27.43 -4.60
C PRO A 194 1.05 -28.89 -4.27
N GLU A 195 1.82 -29.55 -5.13
CA GLU A 195 2.34 -30.90 -4.82
C GLU A 195 3.26 -30.82 -3.60
N GLN A 196 2.97 -31.64 -2.58
CA GLN A 196 3.84 -31.76 -1.42
C GLN A 196 4.96 -32.72 -1.77
N THR A 197 6.11 -32.20 -2.20
CA THR A 197 7.33 -33.01 -2.29
C THR A 197 7.78 -33.33 -0.87
N VAL A 198 7.40 -34.51 -0.39
CA VAL A 198 7.96 -35.07 0.86
C VAL A 198 9.43 -35.37 0.57
N VAL A 199 10.31 -34.46 0.98
CA VAL A 199 11.75 -34.72 0.98
C VAL A 199 12.00 -35.74 2.10
N ALA A 200 12.08 -37.02 1.73
CA ALA A 200 12.50 -38.07 2.63
C ALA A 200 13.94 -37.79 3.08
N ALA A 201 14.13 -37.65 4.39
CA ALA A 201 15.42 -37.47 5.05
C ALA A 201 16.25 -38.77 5.03
#